data_AF-A0A6P0M6G6-F1
#
_entry.id   AF-A0A6P0M6G6-F1
#
_cell.length_a   1.000
_cell.length_b   1.000
_cell.length_c   1.000
_cell.angle_alpha   90.00
_cell.angle_beta   90.00
_cell.angle_gamma   90.00
#
_symmetry.space_group_name_H-M   'P 1'
#
loop_
_entity.id
_entity.type
_entity.pdbx_description
1 polymer ?
#
loop_
_entity_poly.entity_id
_entity_poly.type
_entity_poly.pdbx_seq_one_letter_code
_entity_poly.pdbx_strand_id
1 'polypeptide(L)'
;MNKLALTLKNPFFTDIKWILSLFLAALFLWGIFLGNVPLRDWDEGTRALIAREIYRTGNWLHPTLWGEPYLLKPPLMDWLIALSYKLGGVQEFTTRLPGAFLSACGVPLLYLVARELFVER
;
A
#
# COMPACT_ATOMS: atom_id res chain seq x y z
N MET A 1 -2.52 -16.40 39.87
CA MET A 1 -1.41 -15.90 39.05
C MET A 1 -1.81 -16.03 37.58
N ASN A 2 -2.28 -14.92 37.00
CA ASN A 2 -2.99 -14.91 35.71
C ASN A 2 -2.08 -15.30 34.54
N LYS A 3 -2.61 -16.08 33.60
CA LYS A 3 -1.96 -16.39 32.30
C LYS A 3 -1.48 -15.13 31.57
N LEU A 4 -2.07 -13.96 31.84
CA LEU A 4 -1.62 -12.64 31.36
C LEU A 4 -0.17 -12.31 31.72
N ALA A 5 0.31 -12.70 32.91
CA ALA A 5 1.65 -12.36 33.38
C ALA A 5 2.76 -13.19 32.71
N LEU A 6 2.42 -14.35 32.12
CA LEU A 6 3.39 -15.24 31.46
C LEU A 6 3.68 -14.84 30.01
N THR A 7 2.78 -14.11 29.34
CA THR A 7 3.01 -13.59 27.98
C THR A 7 4.02 -12.44 27.94
N LEU A 8 4.31 -11.82 29.09
CA LEU A 8 5.25 -10.71 29.23
C LEU A 8 6.73 -11.13 29.26
N LYS A 9 7.04 -12.42 29.05
CA LYS A 9 8.42 -12.93 29.15
C LYS A 9 9.34 -12.48 28.00
N ASN A 10 8.80 -11.90 26.93
CA ASN A 10 9.55 -11.19 25.90
C ASN A 10 8.59 -10.36 25.02
N PRO A 11 8.25 -9.11 25.42
CA PRO A 11 7.25 -8.29 24.71
C PRO A 11 7.64 -8.09 23.24
N PHE A 12 8.94 -7.83 23.00
CA PHE A 12 9.50 -7.61 21.67
C PHE A 12 9.25 -8.75 20.66
N PHE A 13 9.51 -10.00 21.05
CA PHE A 13 9.31 -11.14 20.15
C PHE A 13 7.84 -11.46 19.92
N THR A 14 6.97 -11.11 20.87
CA THR A 14 5.52 -11.28 20.73
C THR A 14 4.98 -10.24 19.77
N ASP A 15 5.40 -8.99 19.91
CA ASP A 15 5.05 -7.87 19.04
C ASP A 15 5.46 -8.11 17.59
N ILE A 16 6.70 -8.56 17.35
CA ILE A 16 7.17 -8.88 15.99
C ILE A 16 6.29 -9.94 15.33
N LYS A 17 5.92 -10.99 16.08
CA LYS A 17 5.03 -12.04 15.56
C LYS A 17 3.67 -11.48 15.18
N TRP A 18 3.08 -10.61 16.01
CA TRP A 18 1.80 -9.96 15.69
C TRP A 18 1.91 -9.03 14.49
N ILE A 19 2.94 -8.18 14.43
CA ILE A 19 3.20 -7.27 13.31
C ILE A 19 3.30 -8.07 12.01
N LEU A 20 4.14 -9.10 11.97
CA LEU A 20 4.33 -9.94 10.79
C LEU A 20 3.05 -10.70 10.42
N SER A 21 2.37 -11.30 11.38
CA SER A 21 1.13 -12.05 11.14
C SER A 21 0.02 -11.14 10.58
N LEU A 22 -0.16 -9.96 11.17
CA LEU A 22 -1.16 -8.99 10.72
C LEU A 22 -0.82 -8.44 9.33
N PHE A 23 0.46 -8.11 9.10
CA PHE A 23 0.91 -7.65 7.79
C PHE A 23 0.68 -8.71 6.70
N LEU A 24 1.09 -9.96 6.95
CA LEU A 24 0.94 -11.06 5.98
C LEU A 24 -0.54 -11.37 5.71
N ALA A 25 -1.37 -11.41 6.76
CA ALA A 25 -2.81 -11.60 6.61
C ALA A 25 -3.45 -10.47 5.79
N ALA A 26 -3.12 -9.21 6.09
CA ALA A 26 -3.63 -8.06 5.37
C ALA A 26 -3.15 -8.05 3.91
N LEU A 27 -1.86 -8.34 3.66
CA LEU A 27 -1.31 -8.41 2.31
C LEU A 27 -1.97 -9.50 1.48
N PHE A 28 -2.27 -10.66 2.09
CA PHE A 28 -3.02 -11.72 1.43
C PHE A 28 -4.44 -11.27 1.06
N LEU A 29 -5.17 -10.66 2.00
CA LEU A 29 -6.54 -10.20 1.79
C LEU A 29 -6.63 -9.07 0.76
N TRP A 30 -5.68 -8.11 0.78
CA TRP A 30 -5.63 -7.04 -0.20
C TRP A 30 -5.07 -7.50 -1.56
N GLY A 31 -4.28 -8.57 -1.60
CA GLY A 31 -3.65 -9.09 -2.82
C GLY A 31 -4.52 -10.08 -3.60
N ILE A 32 -5.49 -10.73 -2.95
CA ILE A 32 -6.32 -11.73 -3.61
C ILE A 32 -7.16 -11.08 -4.71
N PHE A 33 -7.09 -11.65 -5.92
CA PHE A 33 -7.84 -11.17 -7.09
C PHE A 33 -7.62 -9.68 -7.46
N LEU A 34 -6.51 -9.07 -7.03
CA LEU A 34 -6.29 -7.63 -7.15
C LEU A 34 -6.40 -7.10 -8.60
N GLY A 35 -6.03 -7.90 -9.59
CA GLY A 35 -6.13 -7.56 -11.02
C GLY A 35 -7.24 -8.28 -11.79
N ASN A 36 -8.22 -8.92 -11.14
CA ASN A 36 -9.17 -9.79 -11.83
C ASN A 36 -10.31 -9.05 -12.56
N VAL A 37 -10.47 -7.76 -12.31
CA VAL A 37 -11.48 -6.89 -12.94
C VAL A 37 -10.82 -5.65 -13.53
N PRO A 38 -11.41 -5.06 -14.58
CA PRO A 38 -10.96 -3.78 -15.14
C PRO A 38 -10.90 -2.66 -14.09
N LEU A 39 -10.23 -1.56 -14.42
CA LEU A 39 -10.24 -0.35 -13.59
C LEU A 39 -11.68 0.15 -13.41
N ARG A 40 -12.08 0.41 -12.17
CA ARG A 40 -13.49 0.53 -11.77
C ARG A 40 -14.12 1.86 -12.12
N ASP A 41 -13.39 2.95 -11.89
CA ASP A 41 -13.94 4.30 -11.95
C ASP A 41 -12.98 5.28 -12.61
N TRP A 42 -13.47 6.51 -12.76
CA TRP A 42 -12.72 7.61 -13.35
C TRP A 42 -11.43 7.90 -12.57
N ASP A 43 -11.46 7.79 -11.24
CA ASP A 43 -10.32 8.08 -10.39
C ASP A 43 -9.20 7.06 -10.60
N GLU A 44 -9.53 5.77 -10.58
CA GLU A 44 -8.58 4.69 -10.81
C GLU A 44 -7.99 4.75 -12.23
N GLY A 45 -8.82 4.99 -13.24
CA GLY A 45 -8.39 5.17 -14.62
C GLY A 45 -7.47 6.39 -14.80
N THR A 46 -7.78 7.50 -14.13
CA THR A 46 -6.96 8.73 -14.18
C THR A 46 -5.57 8.49 -13.60
N ARG A 47 -5.49 7.85 -12.42
CA ARG A 47 -4.21 7.51 -11.78
C ARG A 47 -3.39 6.55 -12.62
N ALA A 48 -4.02 5.52 -13.17
CA ALA A 48 -3.36 4.57 -14.06
C ALA A 48 -2.79 5.26 -15.30
N LEU A 49 -3.53 6.21 -15.89
CA LEU A 49 -3.09 6.95 -17.06
C LEU A 49 -1.90 7.86 -16.77
N ILE A 50 -1.96 8.65 -15.68
CA ILE A 50 -0.84 9.51 -15.27
C ILE A 50 0.40 8.67 -15.00
N ALA A 51 0.27 7.60 -14.21
CA ALA A 51 1.38 6.70 -13.92
C ALA A 51 1.95 6.02 -15.17
N ARG A 52 1.09 5.68 -16.15
CA ARG A 52 1.50 5.12 -17.44
C ARG A 52 2.29 6.14 -18.25
N GLU A 53 1.88 7.40 -18.25
CA GLU A 53 2.61 8.49 -18.93
C GLU A 53 3.96 8.72 -18.27
N ILE A 54 4.04 8.75 -16.93
CA ILE A 54 5.32 8.82 -16.18
C ILE A 54 6.22 7.64 -16.55
N TYR A 55 5.67 6.41 -16.54
CA TYR A 55 6.42 5.20 -16.88
C TYR A 55 6.98 5.23 -18.30
N ARG A 56 6.20 5.72 -19.29
CA ARG A 56 6.61 5.78 -20.70
C ARG A 56 7.58 6.91 -21.02
N THR A 57 7.37 8.08 -20.41
CA THR A 57 8.14 9.29 -20.73
C THR A 57 9.37 9.47 -19.84
N GLY A 58 9.36 8.88 -18.65
CA GLY A 58 10.36 9.14 -17.61
C GLY A 58 10.23 10.52 -16.97
N ASN A 59 9.16 11.28 -17.25
CA ASN A 59 8.94 12.58 -16.64
C ASN A 59 8.27 12.44 -15.27
N TRP A 60 9.10 12.24 -14.24
CA TRP A 60 8.63 12.09 -12.86
C TRP A 60 8.20 13.43 -12.23
N LEU A 61 8.80 14.54 -12.66
CA LEU A 61 8.61 15.83 -11.99
C LEU A 61 7.34 16.55 -12.47
N HIS A 62 7.02 16.47 -13.76
CA HIS A 62 5.87 17.13 -14.36
C HIS A 62 4.92 16.07 -14.95
N PRO A 63 4.10 15.43 -14.10
CA PRO A 63 3.14 14.44 -14.56
C PRO A 63 2.15 15.06 -15.56
N THR A 64 1.76 14.27 -16.54
CA THR A 64 0.79 14.64 -17.56
C THR A 64 -0.45 13.76 -17.50
N LEU A 65 -1.56 14.29 -18.01
CA LEU A 65 -2.81 13.57 -18.22
C LEU A 65 -3.24 13.87 -19.65
N TRP A 66 -3.21 12.85 -20.53
CA TRP A 66 -3.48 13.00 -21.96
C TRP A 66 -2.46 13.92 -22.65
N GLY A 67 -1.22 13.93 -22.15
CA GLY A 67 -0.14 14.77 -22.66
C GLY A 67 -0.13 16.20 -22.12
N GLU A 68 -1.16 16.65 -21.43
CA GLU A 68 -1.21 17.98 -20.81
C GLU A 68 -0.72 17.95 -19.35
N PRO A 69 -0.02 18.98 -18.86
CA PRO A 69 0.44 19.03 -17.46
C PRO A 69 -0.69 18.87 -16.45
N TYR A 70 -0.56 17.92 -15.52
CA TYR A 70 -1.53 17.64 -14.47
C TYR A 70 -0.93 17.88 -13.09
N LEU A 71 -1.02 19.12 -12.59
CA LEU A 71 -0.38 19.55 -11.33
C LEU A 71 -1.38 19.79 -10.19
N LEU A 72 -2.55 19.15 -10.24
CA LEU A 72 -3.63 19.34 -9.26
C LEU A 72 -3.38 18.60 -7.93
N LYS A 73 -2.61 17.51 -7.96
CA LYS A 73 -2.35 16.65 -6.78
C LYS A 73 -0.88 16.26 -6.74
N PRO A 74 -0.27 16.12 -5.55
CA PRO A 74 1.08 15.57 -5.43
C PRO A 74 1.17 14.17 -6.07
N PRO A 75 2.25 13.88 -6.82
CA PRO A 75 2.33 12.70 -7.69
C PRO A 75 2.80 11.42 -6.97
N LEU A 76 2.89 11.41 -5.63
CA LEU A 76 3.45 10.28 -4.88
C LEU A 76 2.81 8.94 -5.25
N MET A 77 1.47 8.88 -5.31
CA MET A 77 0.78 7.65 -5.70
C MET A 77 1.07 7.27 -7.15
N ASP A 78 1.08 8.24 -8.06
CA ASP A 78 1.37 8.00 -9.48
C ASP A 78 2.81 7.52 -9.68
N TRP A 79 3.76 8.00 -8.87
CA TRP A 79 5.14 7.52 -8.85
C TRP A 79 5.23 6.07 -8.39
N LEU A 80 4.56 5.71 -7.29
CA LEU A 80 4.58 4.34 -6.79
C LEU A 80 3.96 3.37 -7.81
N ILE A 81 2.91 3.79 -8.51
CA ILE A 81 2.31 3.01 -9.60
C ILE A 81 3.25 2.92 -10.81
N ALA A 82 3.88 4.02 -11.22
CA ALA A 82 4.84 4.00 -12.33
C ALA A 82 6.06 3.11 -12.00
N LEU A 83 6.47 3.03 -10.73
CA LEU A 83 7.50 2.10 -10.26
C LEU A 83 7.01 0.65 -10.29
N SER A 84 5.77 0.36 -9.88
CA SER A 84 5.22 -1.00 -9.96
C SER A 84 5.09 -1.48 -11.40
N TYR A 85 4.86 -0.59 -12.36
CA TYR A 85 4.88 -0.91 -13.79
C TYR A 85 6.24 -1.41 -14.28
N LYS A 86 7.36 -1.08 -13.61
CA LYS A 86 8.68 -1.65 -13.94
C LYS A 86 8.80 -3.13 -13.55
N LEU A 87 7.98 -3.63 -12.62
CA LEU A 87 8.04 -5.01 -12.15
C LEU A 87 7.26 -5.98 -13.04
N GLY A 88 6.11 -5.54 -13.56
CA GLY A 88 5.16 -6.41 -14.26
C GLY A 88 4.40 -5.75 -15.42
N GLY A 89 4.84 -4.58 -15.89
CA GLY A 89 4.17 -3.84 -16.95
C GLY A 89 2.90 -3.11 -16.51
N VAL A 90 2.21 -2.52 -17.49
CA VAL A 90 1.00 -1.72 -17.28
C VAL A 90 -0.22 -2.63 -17.31
N GLN A 91 -0.75 -2.97 -16.14
CA GLN A 91 -1.93 -3.81 -15.97
C GLN A 91 -2.66 -3.46 -14.67
N GLU A 92 -3.85 -4.01 -14.47
CA GLU A 92 -4.71 -3.73 -13.32
C GLU A 92 -4.05 -4.13 -12.00
N PHE A 93 -3.42 -5.30 -11.98
CA PHE A 93 -2.69 -5.79 -10.80
C PHE A 93 -1.58 -4.82 -10.37
N THR A 94 -0.70 -4.42 -11.29
CA THR A 94 0.42 -3.53 -10.97
C THR A 94 -0.07 -2.13 -10.63
N THR A 95 -1.18 -1.68 -11.21
CA THR A 95 -1.82 -0.39 -10.89
C THR A 95 -2.27 -0.33 -9.43
N ARG A 96 -2.86 -1.42 -8.93
CA ARG A 96 -3.39 -1.51 -7.57
C ARG A 96 -2.36 -1.96 -6.53
N LEU A 97 -1.25 -2.57 -6.97
CA LEU A 97 -0.23 -3.16 -6.10
C LEU A 97 0.29 -2.19 -5.03
N PRO A 98 0.65 -0.93 -5.34
CA PRO A 98 1.10 0.01 -4.30
C PRO A 98 0.01 0.32 -3.27
N GLY A 99 -1.23 0.51 -3.71
CA GLY A 99 -2.36 0.77 -2.82
C GLY A 99 -2.65 -0.40 -1.90
N ALA A 100 -2.64 -1.63 -2.43
CA ALA A 100 -2.79 -2.86 -1.65
C ALA A 100 -1.67 -3.02 -0.60
N PHE A 101 -0.42 -2.78 -0.99
CA PHE A 101 0.73 -2.86 -0.08
C PHE A 101 0.66 -1.82 1.05
N LEU A 102 0.40 -0.55 0.73
CA LEU A 102 0.27 0.51 1.73
C LEU A 102 -0.92 0.26 2.68
N SER A 103 -2.03 -0.24 2.15
CA SER A 103 -3.19 -0.64 2.98
C SER A 103 -2.84 -1.80 3.91
N ALA A 104 -2.06 -2.78 3.44
CA ALA A 104 -1.56 -3.86 4.27
C ALA A 104 -0.61 -3.38 5.37
N CYS A 105 0.26 -2.40 5.09
CA CYS A 105 1.10 -1.76 6.10
C CYS A 105 0.29 -1.00 7.17
N GLY A 106 -0.88 -0.45 6.82
CA GLY A 106 -1.74 0.27 7.75
C GLY A 106 -2.23 -0.57 8.93
N VAL A 107 -2.45 -1.88 8.73
CA VAL A 107 -2.97 -2.79 9.77
C VAL A 107 -2.00 -2.96 10.96
N PRO A 108 -0.74 -3.39 10.76
CA PRO A 108 0.22 -3.45 11.87
C PRO A 108 0.55 -2.06 12.44
N LEU A 109 0.52 -1.00 11.62
CA LEU A 109 0.70 0.38 12.12
C LEU A 109 -0.39 0.76 13.13
N LEU A 110 -1.64 0.43 12.85
CA LEU A 110 -2.75 0.67 13.78
C LEU A 110 -2.59 -0.14 15.06
N TYR A 111 -2.14 -1.39 14.97
CA TYR A 111 -1.79 -2.21 16.13
C TYR A 111 -0.71 -1.55 16.99
N LEU A 112 0.35 -1.02 16.38
CA LEU A 112 1.42 -0.31 17.07
C LEU A 112 0.90 0.94 17.78
N VAL A 113 0.08 1.75 17.12
CA VAL A 113 -0.56 2.93 17.71
C VAL A 113 -1.45 2.55 18.89
N ALA A 114 -2.27 1.50 18.75
CA ALA A 114 -3.12 1.02 19.84
C ALA A 114 -2.29 0.52 21.02
N ARG A 115 -1.19 -0.19 20.78
CA ARG A 115 -0.29 -0.66 21.83
C ARG A 115 0.31 0.52 22.60
N GLU A 116 0.80 1.54 21.89
CA GLU A 116 1.36 2.75 22.51
C GLU A 116 0.33 3.49 23.37
N LEU A 117 -0.91 3.62 22.87
CA LEU A 117 -1.95 4.40 23.55
C LEU A 117 -2.57 3.68 24.75
N PHE A 118 -2.67 2.34 24.71
CA PHE A 118 -3.48 1.57 25.66
C PHE A 118 -2.69 0.58 26.53
N VAL A 119 -1.47 0.18 26.16
CA VAL A 119 -0.70 -0.84 26.90
C VAL A 119 0.32 -0.21 27.86
N GLU A 120 0.66 1.08 27.70
CA GLU A 120 1.58 1.81 28.58
C GLU A 120 0.90 2.66 29.69
N ARG A 121 -0.34 2.33 30.10
CA ARG A 121 -0.99 2.93 31.29
C ARG A 121 -1.64 1.89 32.19
#